data_AF-A0A946YF40-F1
#
_entry.id   AF-A0A946YF40-F1
#
_cell.length_a   1.000
_cell.length_b   1.000
_cell.length_c   1.000
_cell.angle_alpha   90.00
_cell.angle_beta   90.00
_cell.angle_gamma   90.00
#
_symmetry.space_group_name_H-M   'P 1'
#
loop_
_entity.id
_entity.type
_entity.pdbx_description
1 polymer ?
#
loop_
_entity_poly.entity_id
_entity_poly.type
_entity_poly.pdbx_seq_one_letter_code
_entity_poly.pdbx_strand_id
1 'polypeptide(L)'
;MHSRTSQGSTAWAVSLLTIPYLTLPFYWTFGRVKYYDYGEYLQDFERELMALVPKAIYEKLIMPMERFCNENGTYTNKGEIAVLEKLAKNSFSSGNHIKLLIDGKKTYDSIITAIHNANEYILAQYYEINDDVIGNR
;
A
#
# COMPACT_ATOMS: atom_id res chain seq x y z
N MET A 1 -4.68 -11.24 5.11
CA MET A 1 -3.32 -11.80 4.84
C MET A 1 -3.11 -13.05 5.68
N HIS A 2 -3.34 -14.25 5.12
CA HIS A 2 -2.94 -15.51 5.75
C HIS A 2 -1.90 -16.19 4.86
N SER A 3 -0.67 -15.68 4.88
CA SER A 3 0.46 -16.45 4.39
C SER A 3 0.73 -17.61 5.35
N ARG A 4 1.23 -18.73 4.85
CA ARG A 4 1.71 -19.80 5.72
C ARG A 4 2.75 -19.26 6.68
N THR A 5 2.70 -19.70 7.94
CA THR A 5 3.84 -19.52 8.84
C THR A 5 5.08 -20.13 8.16
N SER A 6 6.22 -19.46 8.29
CA SER A 6 7.49 -19.90 7.66
C SER A 6 7.78 -21.38 7.94
N GLN A 7 7.50 -21.82 9.18
CA GLN A 7 7.63 -23.20 9.65
C GLN A 7 6.78 -24.20 8.84
N GLY A 8 5.53 -23.87 8.53
CA GLY A 8 4.64 -24.75 7.75
C GLY A 8 5.09 -24.91 6.29
N SER A 9 5.62 -23.86 5.69
CA SER A 9 6.20 -23.91 4.34
C SER A 9 7.45 -24.80 4.29
N THR A 10 8.35 -24.66 5.27
CA THR A 10 9.56 -25.48 5.36
C THR A 10 9.23 -26.96 5.58
N ALA A 11 8.23 -27.28 6.41
CA ALA A 11 7.81 -28.66 6.64
C ALA A 11 7.32 -29.35 5.36
N TRP A 12 6.52 -28.68 4.53
CA TRP A 12 6.10 -29.20 3.23
C TRP A 12 7.26 -29.36 2.25
N ALA A 13 8.18 -28.40 2.20
CA ALA A 13 9.35 -28.47 1.33
C ALA A 13 10.25 -29.66 1.68
N VAL A 14 10.57 -29.84 2.96
CA VAL A 14 11.37 -30.98 3.44
C VAL A 14 10.66 -32.30 3.16
N SER A 15 9.37 -32.39 3.46
CA SER A 15 8.60 -33.63 3.27
C SER A 15 8.48 -34.04 1.79
N LEU A 16 8.40 -33.07 0.87
CA LEU A 16 8.41 -33.33 -0.58
C LEU A 16 9.77 -33.81 -1.06
N LEU A 17 10.86 -33.34 -0.44
CA LEU A 17 12.21 -33.78 -0.75
C LEU A 17 12.50 -35.20 -0.23
N THR A 18 12.03 -35.52 0.98
CA THR A 18 12.37 -36.78 1.66
C THR A 18 11.42 -37.93 1.34
N ILE A 19 10.12 -37.66 1.17
CA ILE A 19 9.08 -38.69 0.96
C ILE A 19 8.08 -38.24 -0.12
N PRO A 20 8.51 -38.00 -1.37
CA PRO A 20 7.69 -37.36 -2.40
C PRO A 20 6.39 -38.11 -2.67
N TYR A 21 6.42 -39.44 -2.79
CA TYR A 21 5.24 -40.23 -3.17
C TYR A 21 4.11 -40.20 -2.13
N LEU A 22 4.45 -40.05 -0.84
CA LEU A 22 3.46 -39.89 0.22
C LEU A 22 3.08 -38.42 0.37
N THR A 23 4.06 -37.52 0.38
CA THR A 23 3.80 -36.10 0.64
C THR A 23 3.01 -35.45 -0.50
N LEU A 24 3.22 -35.86 -1.76
CA LEU A 24 2.55 -35.27 -2.92
C LEU A 24 1.01 -35.33 -2.87
N PRO A 25 0.35 -36.49 -2.62
CA PRO A 25 -1.10 -36.53 -2.50
C PRO A 25 -1.61 -35.73 -1.30
N PHE A 26 -0.91 -35.76 -0.16
CA PHE A 26 -1.27 -34.95 1.01
C PHE A 26 -1.09 -33.44 0.75
N TYR A 27 -0.05 -33.05 0.01
CA TYR A 27 0.16 -31.67 -0.39
C TYR A 27 -0.91 -31.20 -1.38
N TRP A 28 -1.37 -32.08 -2.26
CA TRP A 28 -2.44 -31.72 -3.18
C TRP A 28 -3.74 -31.40 -2.42
N THR A 29 -4.09 -32.20 -1.42
CA THR A 29 -5.35 -32.08 -0.67
C THR A 29 -5.29 -31.02 0.44
N PHE A 30 -4.23 -30.99 1.23
CA PHE A 30 -4.07 -30.11 2.40
C PHE A 30 -3.02 -29.01 2.20
N GLY A 31 -2.12 -29.22 1.24
CA GLY A 31 -1.00 -28.34 0.95
C GLY A 31 -1.33 -27.14 0.06
N ARG A 32 -2.56 -26.99 -0.44
CA ARG A 32 -2.99 -25.79 -1.17
C ARG A 32 -3.59 -24.77 -0.20
N VAL A 33 -2.81 -23.75 0.17
CA VAL A 33 -3.41 -22.51 0.69
C VAL A 33 -3.94 -21.76 -0.52
N LYS A 34 -5.26 -21.62 -0.61
CA LYS A 34 -5.87 -20.69 -1.58
C LYS A 34 -5.46 -19.29 -1.16
N TYR A 35 -4.62 -18.65 -1.95
CA TYR A 35 -4.45 -17.20 -1.89
C TYR A 35 -5.80 -16.62 -2.32
N TYR A 36 -6.65 -16.27 -1.36
CA TYR A 36 -7.88 -15.55 -1.65
C TYR A 36 -7.50 -14.21 -2.28
N ASP A 37 -8.21 -13.93 -3.35
CA ASP A 37 -7.91 -12.93 -4.36
C ASP A 37 -7.68 -11.56 -3.70
N TYR A 38 -6.44 -11.07 -3.78
CA TYR A 38 -6.11 -9.71 -3.35
C TYR A 38 -7.04 -8.68 -4.04
N GLY A 39 -7.54 -9.01 -5.23
CA GLY A 39 -8.53 -8.22 -5.95
C GLY A 39 -9.88 -8.12 -5.25
N GLU A 40 -10.38 -9.20 -4.64
CA GLU A 40 -11.65 -9.19 -3.90
C GLU A 40 -11.54 -8.30 -2.66
N TYR A 41 -10.45 -8.45 -1.89
CA TYR A 41 -10.19 -7.57 -0.74
C TYR A 41 -10.09 -6.09 -1.13
N LEU A 42 -9.46 -5.79 -2.27
CA LEU A 42 -9.33 -4.42 -2.75
C LEU A 42 -10.68 -3.86 -3.21
N GLN A 43 -11.52 -4.67 -3.85
CA GLN A 43 -12.88 -4.27 -4.25
C GLN A 43 -13.78 -4.02 -3.05
N ASP A 44 -13.69 -4.84 -2.00
CA ASP A 44 -14.47 -4.66 -0.78
C ASP A 44 -14.00 -3.43 -0.01
N PHE A 45 -12.68 -3.22 0.11
CA PHE A 45 -12.11 -2.01 0.71
C PHE A 45 -12.53 -0.74 -0.03
N GLU A 46 -12.50 -0.74 -1.37
CA GLU A 46 -12.97 0.38 -2.18
C GLU A 46 -14.45 0.65 -1.98
N ARG A 47 -15.28 -0.39 -1.89
CA ARG A 47 -16.71 -0.26 -1.65
C ARG A 47 -17.00 0.38 -0.30
N GLU A 48 -16.27 -0.06 0.73
CA GLU A 48 -16.37 0.49 2.08
C GLU A 48 -15.89 1.96 2.13
N LEU A 49 -14.74 2.26 1.51
CA LEU A 49 -14.23 3.63 1.40
C LEU A 49 -15.22 4.55 0.67
N MET A 50 -15.79 4.10 -0.45
CA MET A 50 -16.79 4.84 -1.23
C MET A 50 -18.13 4.99 -0.50
N ALA A 51 -18.45 4.11 0.45
CA ALA A 51 -19.61 4.27 1.32
C ALA A 51 -19.36 5.34 2.40
N LEU A 52 -18.12 5.46 2.87
CA LEU A 52 -17.70 6.43 3.89
C LEU A 52 -17.44 7.83 3.32
N VAL A 53 -17.01 7.93 2.06
CA VAL A 53 -16.77 9.19 1.35
C VAL A 53 -17.99 9.50 0.49
N PRO A 54 -18.84 10.49 0.84
CA PRO A 54 -19.92 10.91 -0.03
C PRO A 54 -19.38 11.20 -1.43
N LYS A 55 -20.05 10.66 -2.46
CA LYS A 55 -19.67 10.82 -3.87
C LYS A 55 -19.36 12.27 -4.24
N ALA A 56 -20.06 13.22 -3.61
CA ALA A 56 -19.85 14.65 -3.76
C ALA A 56 -18.46 15.16 -3.29
N ILE A 57 -17.83 14.53 -2.29
CA ILE A 57 -16.47 14.85 -1.85
C ILE A 57 -15.46 14.32 -2.87
N TYR A 58 -15.64 13.07 -3.33
CA TYR A 58 -14.79 12.46 -4.34
C TYR A 58 -14.80 13.27 -5.66
N GLU A 59 -16.00 13.63 -6.14
CA GLU A 59 -16.17 14.42 -7.36
C GLU A 59 -15.66 15.88 -7.21
N LYS A 60 -15.70 16.48 -6.02
CA LYS A 60 -15.29 17.87 -5.81
C LYS A 60 -13.82 18.07 -5.42
N LEU A 61 -13.18 17.11 -4.76
CA LEU A 61 -11.81 17.25 -4.25
C LEU A 61 -10.80 16.39 -5.02
N ILE A 62 -11.19 15.19 -5.44
CA ILE A 62 -10.27 14.22 -6.05
C ILE A 62 -10.29 14.34 -7.58
N MET A 63 -11.47 14.57 -8.16
CA MET A 63 -11.64 14.65 -9.61
C MET A 63 -11.10 15.93 -10.29
N PRO A 64 -11.12 17.13 -9.67
CA PRO A 64 -10.59 18.34 -10.29
C PRO A 64 -9.07 18.50 -10.13
N MET A 65 -8.38 17.51 -9.56
CA MET A 65 -6.92 17.47 -9.57
C MET A 65 -6.45 17.59 -11.03
N GLU A 66 -5.81 18.70 -11.35
CA GLU A 66 -5.35 18.98 -12.70
C GLU A 66 -4.53 17.80 -13.16
N ARG A 67 -4.95 17.17 -14.27
CA ARG A 67 -4.15 16.15 -14.94
C ARG A 67 -2.74 16.68 -15.03
N PHE A 68 -1.77 15.87 -14.61
CA PHE A 68 -0.35 16.19 -14.62
C PHE A 68 0.10 16.65 -16.02
N CYS A 69 -0.08 17.93 -16.32
CA CYS A 69 0.44 18.58 -17.49
C CYS A 69 1.76 19.20 -17.06
N ASN A 70 2.83 18.96 -17.82
CA ASN A 70 3.98 19.84 -17.69
C ASN A 70 3.56 21.26 -18.14
N GLU A 71 4.34 22.26 -17.71
CA GLU A 71 4.23 23.67 -18.08
C GLU A 71 4.10 23.93 -19.61
N ASN A 72 4.49 22.96 -20.44
CA ASN A 72 4.46 23.04 -21.90
C ASN A 72 3.40 22.14 -22.58
N GLY A 73 2.47 21.53 -21.83
CA GLY A 73 1.37 20.71 -22.37
C GLY A 73 1.78 19.43 -23.14
N THR A 74 3.05 19.05 -23.09
CA THR A 74 3.66 17.94 -23.85
C THR A 74 4.10 16.82 -22.92
N TYR A 75 3.34 15.74 -22.94
CA TYR A 75 3.68 14.52 -22.23
C TYR A 75 4.67 13.71 -23.07
N THR A 76 5.80 13.30 -22.51
CA THR A 76 6.69 12.34 -23.17
C THR A 76 6.08 10.92 -23.16
N ASN A 77 5.08 10.64 -22.32
CA ASN A 77 4.50 9.29 -22.21
C ASN A 77 3.03 9.24 -21.74
N LYS A 78 2.09 9.79 -22.53
CA LYS A 78 0.64 9.80 -22.20
C LYS A 78 0.08 8.41 -21.91
N GLY A 79 0.56 7.39 -22.62
CA GLY A 79 0.06 6.02 -22.50
C GLY A 79 0.41 5.40 -21.16
N GLU A 80 1.67 5.47 -20.74
CA GLU A 80 2.13 4.87 -19.48
C GLU A 80 1.50 5.54 -18.25
N ILE A 81 1.42 6.88 -18.24
CA ILE A 81 0.83 7.62 -17.12
C ILE A 81 -0.67 7.28 -17.00
N ALA A 82 -1.40 7.23 -18.11
CA ALA A 82 -2.81 6.84 -18.10
C ALA A 82 -3.04 5.40 -17.63
N VAL A 83 -2.12 4.48 -17.93
CA VAL A 83 -2.17 3.11 -17.42
C VAL A 83 -1.94 3.09 -15.91
N LEU A 84 -0.97 3.85 -15.41
CA LEU A 84 -0.68 3.93 -13.98
C LEU A 84 -1.84 4.54 -13.20
N GLU A 85 -2.49 5.60 -13.69
CA GLU A 85 -3.70 6.18 -13.07
C GLU A 85 -4.84 5.17 -13.01
N LYS A 86 -5.04 4.41 -14.10
CA LYS A 86 -6.08 3.38 -14.16
C LYS A 86 -5.80 2.23 -13.20
N LEU A 87 -4.53 1.83 -13.03
CA LEU A 87 -4.13 0.78 -12.09
C LEU A 87 -4.22 1.27 -10.64
N ALA A 88 -3.80 2.49 -10.36
CA ALA A 88 -3.83 3.10 -9.03
C ALA A 88 -5.24 3.59 -8.62
N LYS A 89 -6.19 3.62 -9.56
CA LYS A 89 -7.56 4.14 -9.41
C LYS A 89 -7.62 5.57 -8.84
N ASN A 90 -6.55 6.34 -9.05
CA ASN A 90 -6.39 7.71 -8.57
C ASN A 90 -5.70 8.55 -9.66
N SER A 91 -6.05 9.83 -9.73
CA SER A 91 -5.38 10.81 -10.59
C SER A 91 -4.04 11.22 -9.98
N PHE A 92 -3.04 11.53 -10.80
CA PHE A 92 -1.82 12.14 -10.28
C PHE A 92 -2.05 13.63 -9.89
N SER A 93 -1.38 14.10 -8.81
CA SER A 93 -1.42 15.51 -8.34
C SER A 93 -0.27 16.36 -8.88
N SER A 94 -0.52 17.47 -9.57
CA SER A 94 0.54 18.43 -9.91
C SER A 94 0.87 19.40 -8.75
N GLY A 95 2.00 20.11 -8.83
CA GLY A 95 2.32 21.22 -7.91
C GLY A 95 2.77 20.83 -6.49
N ASN A 96 3.02 19.55 -6.22
CA ASN A 96 3.48 19.13 -4.89
C ASN A 96 4.89 19.66 -4.58
N HIS A 97 5.10 20.12 -3.36
CA HIS A 97 6.44 20.33 -2.82
C HIS A 97 6.98 19.02 -2.25
N ILE A 98 7.97 18.42 -2.91
CA ILE A 98 8.53 17.13 -2.53
C ILE A 98 9.95 17.32 -2.04
N LYS A 99 10.26 16.75 -0.87
CA LYS A 99 11.61 16.69 -0.31
C LYS A 99 11.99 15.24 -0.06
N LEU A 100 13.05 14.77 -0.72
CA LEU A 100 13.59 13.44 -0.47
C LEU A 100 14.37 13.45 0.86
N LEU A 101 13.94 12.61 1.80
CA LEU A 101 14.65 12.36 3.04
C LEU A 101 15.32 10.99 2.93
N ILE A 102 16.65 11.01 3.01
CA ILE A 102 17.46 9.78 2.96
C ILE A 102 17.75 9.38 4.41
N ASP A 103 17.59 8.09 4.69
CA ASP A 103 17.79 7.44 5.98
C ASP A 103 16.74 7.78 7.06
N GLY A 104 16.72 6.93 8.10
CA GLY A 104 15.75 7.04 9.20
C GLY A 104 15.89 8.33 10.00
N LYS A 105 17.12 8.75 10.35
CA LYS A 105 17.34 9.91 11.23
C LYS A 105 16.69 11.18 10.70
N LYS A 106 16.98 11.55 9.44
CA LYS A 106 16.41 12.76 8.80
C LYS A 106 14.89 12.66 8.66
N THR A 107 14.38 11.46 8.41
CA THR A 107 12.95 11.19 8.28
C THR A 107 12.22 11.43 9.60
N TYR A 108 12.69 10.81 10.69
CA TYR A 108 12.10 11.00 12.02
C TYR A 108 12.23 12.44 12.51
N ASP A 109 13.39 13.08 12.34
CA ASP A 109 13.58 14.48 12.73
C ASP A 109 12.57 15.40 12.02
N SER A 110 12.31 15.16 10.73
CA SER A 110 11.32 15.92 9.96
C SER A 110 9.88 15.64 10.40
N ILE A 111 9.55 14.38 10.73
CA ILE A 111 8.21 13.99 11.21
C ILE A 111 7.92 14.63 12.56
N ILE A 112 8.83 14.51 13.54
CA ILE A 112 8.67 15.11 14.87
C ILE A 112 8.57 16.64 14.79
N THR A 113 9.38 17.27 13.94
CA THR A 113 9.28 18.71 13.68
C THR A 113 7.92 19.08 13.07
N ALA A 114 7.38 18.29 12.14
CA ALA A 114 6.07 18.54 11.56
C ALA A 114 4.94 18.38 12.59
N ILE A 115 5.04 17.37 13.47
CA ILE A 115 4.11 17.15 14.58
C ILE A 115 4.11 18.35 15.54
N HIS A 116 5.28 18.83 15.96
CA HIS A 116 5.37 20.00 16.86
C HIS A 116 4.83 21.30 16.26
N ASN A 117 4.91 21.46 14.93
CA ASN A 117 4.44 22.64 14.24
C ASN A 117 2.98 22.53 13.76
N ALA A 118 2.32 21.39 13.96
CA ALA A 118 0.93 21.20 13.55
C ALA A 118 -0.02 21.98 14.47
N ASN A 119 -0.91 22.79 13.90
CA ASN A 119 -1.80 23.67 14.66
C ASN A 119 -3.24 23.15 14.78
N GLU A 120 -3.69 22.29 13.85
CA GLU A 120 -5.09 21.86 13.79
C GLU A 120 -5.27 20.37 14.02
N TYR A 121 -4.66 19.54 13.17
CA TYR A 121 -4.75 18.08 13.27
C TYR A 121 -3.53 17.40 12.66
N ILE A 122 -3.32 16.15 13.08
CA ILE A 122 -2.29 15.26 12.55
C ILE A 122 -2.99 13.97 12.11
N LEU A 123 -2.74 13.55 10.86
CA LEU A 123 -3.13 12.24 10.36
C LEU A 123 -1.88 11.36 10.32
N ALA A 124 -1.86 10.30 11.13
CA ALA A 124 -0.74 9.37 11.25
C ALA A 124 -1.18 7.96 10.89
N GLN A 125 -0.47 7.32 9.96
CA GLN A 125 -0.69 5.93 9.58
C GLN A 125 0.65 5.19 9.61
N TYR A 126 0.79 4.26 10.56
CA TYR A 126 2.00 3.48 10.78
C TYR A 126 1.63 2.01 10.99
N TYR A 127 2.58 1.11 10.71
CA TYR A 127 2.42 -0.31 11.00
C TYR A 127 2.41 -0.59 12.50
N GLU A 128 3.28 0.10 13.24
CA GLU A 128 3.46 -0.04 14.68
C GLU A 128 3.81 1.33 15.28
N ILE A 129 3.26 1.62 16.45
CA ILE A 129 3.53 2.83 17.22
C ILE A 129 3.89 2.37 18.63
N ASN A 130 5.13 2.63 19.04
CA ASN A 130 5.68 2.14 20.29
C ASN A 130 6.13 3.29 21.19
N ASP A 131 5.97 3.09 22.49
CA ASP A 131 6.53 3.94 23.54
C ASP A 131 7.99 3.54 23.79
N ASP A 132 8.86 3.84 22.81
CA ASP A 132 10.28 3.51 22.84
C ASP A 132 11.17 4.75 22.68
N VAL A 133 12.47 4.55 22.47
CA VAL A 133 13.45 5.64 22.31
C VAL A 133 13.10 6.57 21.15
N ILE A 134 12.45 6.06 20.09
CA ILE A 134 12.03 6.87 18.93
C ILE A 134 10.66 7.50 19.21
N GLY A 135 9.72 6.74 19.79
CA GLY A 135 8.39 7.23 20.15
C GLY A 135 8.37 8.35 21.19
N ASN A 136 9.41 8.41 22.04
CA ASN A 136 9.60 9.44 23.06
C ASN A 136 10.42 10.67 22.59
N ARG A 137 10.73 10.78 21.29
CA ARG A 137 11.37 11.98 20.73
C ARG A 137 10.35 13.02 20.36
#